data_AF-A0A6B3CRC5-F1
#
_entry.id   AF-A0A6B3CRC5-F1
#
_cell.length_a   1.000
_cell.length_b   1.000
_cell.length_c   1.000
_cell.angle_alpha   90.00
_cell.angle_beta   90.00
_cell.angle_gamma   90.00
#
_symmetry.space_group_name_H-M   'P 1'
#
loop_
_entity.id
_entity.type
_entity.pdbx_description
1 polymer ?
#
loop_
_entity_poly.entity_id
_entity_poly.type
_entity_poly.pdbx_seq_one_letter_code
_entity_poly.pdbx_strand_id
1 'polypeptide(L)'
;TTHDEQNVALVYVPLVGGSDQDRAGESLDKLRDEVRPATLGTVEGVQAPITGQVAGNKDFNDQLVGSVLPVFAFVVVFALLLMLLSFRSLTVALTSIVLNLLSVGAAYGILVAVFQHGWGASLVGAEGVGAIVTWLPLFLFVILFGLSMDYHVF
;
A
#
# COMPACT_ATOMS: atom_id res chain seq x y z
N THR A 1 15.55 9.62 27.46
CA THR A 1 15.57 10.93 28.12
C THR A 1 14.23 11.15 28.78
N THR A 2 14.18 11.70 29.99
CA THR A 2 12.92 12.01 30.69
C THR A 2 12.70 13.52 30.68
N HIS A 3 11.45 13.92 30.51
CA HIS A 3 10.99 15.30 30.47
C HIS A 3 9.85 15.45 31.48
N ASP A 4 10.23 15.69 32.74
CA ASP A 4 9.29 15.67 33.87
C ASP A 4 8.23 16.78 33.77
N GLU A 5 8.57 17.94 33.21
CA GLU A 5 7.63 19.06 33.00
C GLU A 5 6.47 18.71 32.06
N GLN A 6 6.70 17.80 31.10
CA GLN A 6 5.70 17.37 30.14
C GLN A 6 5.12 15.99 30.47
N ASN A 7 5.58 15.35 31.55
CA ASN A 7 5.28 13.97 31.90
C ASN A 7 5.54 12.98 30.74
N VAL A 8 6.66 13.16 30.05
CA VAL A 8 7.06 12.33 28.89
C VAL A 8 8.43 11.69 29.13
N ALA A 9 8.56 10.42 28.78
CA ALA A 9 9.84 9.71 28.73
C ALA A 9 10.09 9.14 27.33
N LEU A 10 11.27 9.41 26.77
CA LEU A 10 11.75 8.85 25.51
C LEU A 10 12.68 7.68 25.80
N VAL A 11 12.31 6.50 25.31
CA VAL A 11 13.11 5.28 25.37
C VAL A 11 13.58 4.93 23.96
N TYR A 12 14.89 4.89 23.75
CA TYR A 12 15.47 4.49 22.47
C TYR A 12 15.67 2.98 22.47
N VAL A 13 14.98 2.30 21.55
CA VAL A 13 15.10 0.85 21.36
C VAL A 13 15.68 0.61 19.96
N PRO A 14 16.94 0.13 19.85
CA PRO A 14 17.50 -0.23 18.56
C PRO A 14 16.79 -1.48 18.01
N LEU A 15 16.27 -1.40 16.79
CA LEU A 15 15.64 -2.53 16.11
C LEU A 15 16.69 -3.35 15.36
N VAL A 16 16.52 -4.67 15.34
CA VAL A 16 17.38 -5.59 14.59
C VAL A 16 16.94 -5.59 13.13
N GLY A 17 17.86 -5.29 12.21
CA GLY A 17 17.57 -5.25 10.76
C GLY A 17 18.33 -4.16 10.01
N GLY A 18 18.68 -3.05 10.67
CA GLY A 18 19.44 -1.97 10.05
C GLY A 18 18.68 -1.38 8.84
N SER A 19 19.25 -1.49 7.64
CA SER A 19 18.63 -1.06 6.38
C SER A 19 17.66 -2.08 5.77
N ASP A 20 17.62 -3.31 6.29
CA ASP A 20 16.66 -4.33 5.89
C ASP A 20 15.31 -4.03 6.54
N GLN A 21 14.37 -3.53 5.73
CA GLN A 21 13.06 -3.08 6.20
C GLN A 21 12.17 -4.24 6.66
N ASP A 22 12.34 -5.44 6.11
CA ASP A 22 11.53 -6.60 6.48
C ASP A 22 11.92 -7.07 7.88
N ARG A 23 13.23 -7.24 8.13
CA ARG A 23 13.74 -7.62 9.47
C ARG A 23 13.48 -6.55 10.51
N ALA A 24 13.63 -5.28 10.14
CA ALA A 24 13.31 -4.16 11.01
C ALA A 24 11.82 -4.10 11.33
N GLY A 25 10.96 -4.44 10.36
CA GLY A 25 9.51 -4.57 10.52
C GLY A 25 9.12 -5.67 11.51
N GLU A 26 9.69 -6.87 11.40
CA GLU A 26 9.44 -7.95 12.37
C GLU A 26 9.85 -7.58 13.80
N SER A 27 11.00 -6.89 13.94
CA SER A 27 11.46 -6.41 15.25
C SER A 27 10.51 -5.35 15.83
N LEU A 28 9.96 -4.49 14.98
CA LEU A 28 8.96 -3.50 15.36
C LEU A 28 7.65 -4.17 15.79
N ASP A 29 7.21 -5.21 15.08
CA ASP A 29 5.98 -5.95 15.41
C ASP A 29 6.11 -6.63 16.77
N LYS A 30 7.24 -7.29 17.04
CA LYS A 30 7.54 -7.83 18.38
C LYS A 30 7.53 -6.76 19.47
N LEU A 31 8.08 -5.58 19.18
CA LEU A 31 8.06 -4.46 20.12
C LEU A 31 6.64 -3.98 20.41
N ARG A 32 5.78 -3.90 19.38
CA ARG A 32 4.40 -3.45 19.47
C ARG A 32 3.48 -4.46 20.14
N ASP A 33 3.61 -5.73 19.80
CA ASP A 33 2.60 -6.74 20.09
C ASP A 33 2.98 -7.62 21.29
N GLU A 34 4.26 -7.75 21.61
CA GLU A 34 4.73 -8.55 22.74
C GLU A 34 5.32 -7.68 23.86
N VAL A 35 6.33 -6.86 23.53
CA VAL A 35 7.11 -6.16 24.57
C VAL A 35 6.32 -5.01 25.20
N ARG A 36 5.67 -4.17 24.40
CA ARG A 36 4.89 -3.03 24.92
C ARG A 36 3.74 -3.48 25.82
N PRO A 37 2.87 -4.44 25.43
CA PRO A 37 1.78 -4.89 26.29
C PRO A 37 2.27 -5.56 27.58
N ALA A 38 3.37 -6.32 27.52
CA ALA A 38 3.93 -7.01 28.69
C ALA A 38 4.67 -6.08 29.68
N THR A 39 5.02 -4.85 29.28
CA THR A 39 5.77 -3.90 30.11
C THR A 39 4.93 -2.66 30.41
N LEU A 40 4.99 -1.65 29.54
CA LEU A 40 4.34 -0.36 29.71
C LEU A 40 2.82 -0.43 29.62
N GLY A 41 2.28 -1.44 28.93
CA GLY A 41 0.84 -1.69 28.83
C GLY A 41 0.20 -2.22 30.12
N THR A 42 1.00 -2.67 31.09
CA THR A 42 0.51 -3.10 32.41
C THR A 42 0.41 -1.95 33.42
N VAL A 43 0.94 -0.77 33.08
CA VAL A 43 0.95 0.39 33.97
C VAL A 43 -0.28 1.26 33.67
N GLU A 44 -1.18 1.36 34.64
CA GLU A 44 -2.40 2.17 34.49
C GLU A 44 -2.08 3.65 34.22
N GLY A 45 -2.78 4.22 33.23
CA GLY A 45 -2.65 5.63 32.85
C GLY A 45 -1.46 5.96 31.95
N VAL A 46 -0.61 4.98 31.61
CA VAL A 46 0.55 5.19 30.72
C VAL A 46 0.18 4.94 29.26
N GLN A 47 0.45 5.92 28.40
CA GLN A 47 0.43 5.74 26.95
C GLN A 47 1.86 5.56 26.43
N ALA A 48 2.08 4.49 25.67
CA ALA A 48 3.37 4.16 25.08
C ALA A 48 3.29 4.17 23.54
N PRO A 49 3.19 5.36 22.91
CA PRO A 49 3.24 5.46 21.45
C PRO A 49 4.64 5.08 20.94
N ILE A 50 4.68 4.30 19.86
CA ILE A 50 5.92 3.87 19.22
C ILE A 50 6.11 4.69 17.95
N THR A 51 7.25 5.37 17.84
CA THR A 51 7.60 6.25 16.71
C THR A 51 9.00 5.94 16.18
N GLY A 52 9.39 6.59 15.09
CA GLY A 52 10.66 6.39 14.39
C GLY A 52 10.45 6.05 12.92
N GLN A 53 11.55 6.03 12.16
CA GLN A 53 11.49 5.85 10.70
C GLN A 53 10.87 4.51 10.29
N VAL A 54 11.24 3.41 10.96
CA VAL A 54 10.69 2.07 10.68
C VAL A 54 9.19 2.02 10.99
N ALA A 55 8.79 2.58 12.14
CA ALA A 55 7.39 2.67 12.54
C ALA A 55 6.54 3.49 11.56
N GLY A 56 7.01 4.67 11.18
CA GLY A 56 6.32 5.52 10.22
C GLY A 56 6.21 4.88 8.83
N ASN A 57 7.28 4.26 8.34
CA ASN A 57 7.26 3.57 7.05
C ASN A 57 6.29 2.38 7.05
N LYS A 58 6.29 1.57 8.11
CA LYS A 58 5.35 0.45 8.25
C LYS A 58 3.91 0.95 8.31
N ASP A 59 3.62 1.93 9.17
CA ASP A 59 2.27 2.48 9.32
C ASP A 59 1.74 3.10 8.02
N PHE A 60 2.61 3.78 7.26
CA PHE A 60 2.27 4.32 5.95
C PHE A 60 1.96 3.22 4.93
N ASN A 61 2.79 2.17 4.88
CA ASN A 61 2.56 1.02 4.00
C ASN A 61 1.26 0.29 4.36
N ASP A 62 1.01 0.05 5.64
CA ASP A 62 -0.20 -0.62 6.12
C ASP A 62 -1.46 0.20 5.80
N GLN A 63 -1.41 1.53 5.95
CA GLN A 63 -2.51 2.41 5.55
C GLN A 63 -2.76 2.39 4.04
N LEU A 64 -1.70 2.38 3.22
CA LEU A 64 -1.83 2.28 1.78
C LEU A 64 -2.47 0.96 1.37
N VAL A 65 -1.98 -0.16 1.89
CA VAL A 65 -2.51 -1.50 1.62
C VAL A 65 -3.96 -1.62 2.08
N GLY A 66 -4.28 -1.12 3.27
CA GLY A 66 -5.67 -1.08 3.77
C GLY A 66 -6.60 -0.23 2.92
N SER A 67 -6.08 0.78 2.22
CA SER A 67 -6.84 1.67 1.35
C SER A 67 -7.04 1.13 -0.07
N VAL A 68 -6.28 0.12 -0.51
CA VAL A 68 -6.39 -0.45 -1.87
C VAL A 68 -7.81 -0.94 -2.15
N LEU A 69 -8.38 -1.77 -1.27
CA LEU A 69 -9.69 -2.37 -1.47
C LEU A 69 -10.85 -1.34 -1.51
N PRO A 70 -10.97 -0.39 -0.56
CA PRO A 70 -12.03 0.62 -0.61
C PRO A 70 -11.88 1.56 -1.81
N VAL A 71 -10.66 1.96 -2.18
CA VAL A 71 -10.42 2.79 -3.37
C VAL A 71 -10.80 2.04 -4.64
N PHE A 72 -10.39 0.77 -4.76
CA PHE A 72 -10.75 -0.07 -5.89
C PHE A 72 -12.27 -0.21 -6.04
N ALA A 73 -12.97 -0.54 -4.95
CA ALA A 73 -14.42 -0.66 -4.94
C ALA A 73 -15.11 0.66 -5.33
N PHE A 74 -14.66 1.79 -4.76
CA PHE A 74 -15.20 3.11 -5.09
C PHE A 74 -15.06 3.42 -6.57
N VAL A 75 -13.86 3.23 -7.12
CA VAL A 75 -13.54 3.54 -8.53
C VAL A 75 -14.35 2.67 -9.49
N VAL A 76 -14.48 1.37 -9.22
CA VAL A 76 -15.28 0.44 -10.03
C VAL A 76 -16.77 0.79 -10.00
N VAL A 77 -17.33 1.06 -8.82
CA VAL A 77 -18.74 1.46 -8.68
C VAL A 77 -18.98 2.79 -9.37
N PHE A 78 -18.09 3.76 -9.18
CA PHE A 78 -18.21 5.07 -9.79
C PHE A 78 -18.19 4.99 -11.33
N ALA A 79 -17.27 4.21 -11.91
CA ALA A 79 -17.27 3.94 -13.35
C ALA A 79 -18.54 3.27 -13.84
N LEU A 80 -19.05 2.30 -13.08
CA LEU A 80 -20.30 1.62 -13.44
C LEU A 80 -21.44 2.61 -13.55
N LEU A 81 -21.55 3.52 -12.58
CA LEU A 81 -22.57 4.57 -12.59
C LEU A 81 -22.40 5.53 -13.76
N LEU A 82 -21.17 5.97 -14.06
CA LEU A 82 -20.89 6.84 -15.21
C LEU A 82 -21.24 6.18 -16.54
N MET A 83 -20.81 4.92 -16.73
CA MET A 83 -21.11 4.15 -17.94
C MET A 83 -22.61 3.87 -18.06
N LEU A 84 -23.28 3.56 -16.96
CA LEU A 84 -24.72 3.36 -16.93
C LEU A 84 -25.46 4.64 -17.31
N LEU A 85 -25.01 5.80 -16.85
CA LEU A 85 -25.61 7.09 -17.20
C LEU A 85 -25.36 7.47 -18.66
N SER A 86 -24.16 7.21 -19.17
CA SER A 86 -23.76 7.52 -20.55
C SER A 86 -24.52 6.66 -21.57
N PHE A 87 -24.49 5.33 -21.40
CA PHE A 87 -25.07 4.39 -22.37
C PHE A 87 -26.51 4.01 -22.07
N ARG A 88 -27.02 4.30 -20.86
CA ARG A 88 -28.35 3.89 -20.35
C ARG A 88 -28.61 2.38 -20.49
N SER A 89 -27.56 1.58 -20.64
CA SER A 89 -27.60 0.14 -20.88
C SER A 89 -26.65 -0.58 -19.94
N LEU A 90 -27.21 -1.40 -19.06
CA LEU A 90 -26.46 -2.13 -18.03
C LEU A 90 -25.48 -3.13 -18.66
N THR A 91 -25.87 -3.79 -19.75
CA THR A 91 -25.04 -4.79 -20.43
C THR A 91 -23.77 -4.18 -21.02
N VAL A 92 -23.87 -2.99 -21.60
CA VAL A 92 -22.73 -2.26 -22.19
C VAL A 92 -21.80 -1.76 -21.09
N ALA A 93 -22.37 -1.21 -20.01
CA ALA A 93 -21.61 -0.74 -18.85
C ALA A 93 -20.81 -1.87 -18.19
N LEU A 94 -21.43 -3.02 -17.93
CA LEU A 94 -20.76 -4.18 -17.34
C LEU A 94 -19.65 -4.72 -18.22
N THR A 95 -19.91 -4.90 -19.53
CA THR A 95 -18.90 -5.44 -20.46
C THR A 95 -17.67 -4.54 -20.52
N SER A 96 -17.87 -3.23 -20.53
CA SER A 96 -16.76 -2.26 -20.58
C SER A 96 -15.90 -2.29 -19.32
N ILE A 97 -16.53 -2.39 -18.14
CA ILE A 97 -15.82 -2.50 -16.87
C ILE A 97 -15.02 -3.80 -16.80
N VAL A 98 -15.61 -4.92 -17.21
CA VAL A 98 -14.91 -6.21 -17.22
C VAL A 98 -13.67 -6.17 -18.12
N LEU A 99 -13.78 -5.59 -19.31
CA LEU A 99 -12.65 -5.42 -20.24
C LEU A 99 -11.57 -4.49 -19.66
N ASN A 100 -11.98 -3.40 -19.00
CA ASN A 100 -11.08 -2.50 -18.31
C ASN A 100 -10.31 -3.21 -17.18
N LEU A 101 -11.02 -3.95 -16.32
CA LEU A 101 -10.39 -4.71 -15.24
C LEU A 101 -9.42 -5.77 -15.77
N LEU A 102 -9.76 -6.44 -16.88
CA LEU A 102 -8.87 -7.39 -17.55
C LEU A 102 -7.60 -6.70 -18.07
N SER A 103 -7.73 -5.52 -18.68
CA SER A 103 -6.60 -4.71 -19.17
C SER A 103 -5.69 -4.26 -18.02
N VAL A 104 -6.27 -3.74 -16.95
CA VAL A 104 -5.54 -3.34 -15.74
C VAL A 104 -4.86 -4.54 -15.08
N GLY A 105 -5.55 -5.67 -14.99
CA GLY A 105 -4.99 -6.93 -14.47
C GLY A 105 -3.81 -7.42 -15.31
N ALA A 106 -3.91 -7.35 -16.64
CA ALA A 106 -2.81 -7.70 -17.54
C ALA A 106 -1.61 -6.74 -17.37
N ALA A 107 -1.86 -5.43 -17.23
CA ALA A 107 -0.82 -4.44 -16.98
C ALA A 107 -0.08 -4.70 -15.66
N TYR A 108 -0.80 -5.03 -14.58
CA TYR A 108 -0.18 -5.42 -13.32
C TYR A 108 0.58 -6.74 -13.41
N GLY A 109 0.05 -7.74 -14.12
CA GLY A 109 0.74 -8.99 -14.35
C GLY A 109 2.09 -8.78 -15.04
N ILE A 110 2.13 -7.92 -16.06
CA ILE A 110 3.37 -7.53 -16.75
C ILE A 110 4.30 -6.75 -15.81
N LEU A 111 3.78 -5.80 -15.03
CA LEU A 111 4.57 -5.03 -14.06
C LEU A 111 5.26 -5.96 -13.05
N VAL A 112 4.52 -6.91 -12.47
CA VAL A 112 5.05 -7.90 -11.54
C VAL A 112 6.03 -8.85 -12.22
N ALA A 113 5.74 -9.31 -13.43
CA ALA A 113 6.65 -10.19 -14.17
C ALA A 113 7.99 -9.50 -14.49
N VAL A 114 7.97 -8.24 -14.91
CA VAL A 114 9.18 -7.50 -15.27
C VAL A 114 9.97 -7.08 -14.03
N PHE A 115 9.33 -6.46 -13.04
CA PHE A 115 10.03 -5.85 -11.91
C PHE A 115 10.27 -6.78 -10.73
N GLN A 116 9.39 -7.75 -10.47
CA GLN A 116 9.58 -8.72 -9.38
C GLN A 116 10.22 -10.02 -9.88
N HIS A 117 9.81 -10.54 -11.05
CA HIS A 117 10.38 -11.78 -11.60
C HIS A 117 11.57 -11.54 -12.54
N GLY A 118 11.90 -10.27 -12.86
CA GLY A 118 13.05 -9.93 -13.68
C GLY A 118 12.91 -10.33 -15.15
N TRP A 119 11.70 -10.59 -15.65
CA TRP A 119 11.49 -10.86 -17.08
C TRP A 119 11.95 -9.66 -17.90
N GLY A 120 13.06 -9.82 -18.63
CA GLY A 120 13.66 -8.75 -19.44
C GLY A 120 14.76 -7.94 -18.76
N ALA A 121 15.07 -8.19 -17.47
CA ALA A 121 16.20 -7.56 -16.78
C ALA A 121 17.54 -7.85 -17.50
N SER A 122 17.68 -9.06 -18.07
CA SER A 122 18.83 -9.45 -18.88
C SER A 122 18.93 -8.76 -20.25
N LEU A 123 17.84 -8.19 -20.78
CA LEU A 123 17.81 -7.53 -22.09
C LEU A 123 18.15 -6.03 -22.02
N VAL A 124 17.96 -5.40 -20.87
CA VAL A 124 18.17 -3.95 -20.67
C VAL A 124 19.44 -3.65 -19.86
N GLY A 125 20.15 -4.67 -19.38
CA GLY A 125 21.39 -4.49 -18.59
C GLY A 125 21.15 -3.85 -17.23
N ALA A 126 19.89 -3.86 -16.76
CA ALA A 126 19.49 -3.31 -15.47
C ALA A 126 19.30 -4.48 -14.48
N GLU A 127 19.94 -4.40 -13.32
CA GLU A 127 19.58 -5.26 -12.19
C GLU A 127 18.11 -4.97 -11.85
N GLY A 128 17.30 -6.04 -11.73
CA GLY A 128 15.92 -5.90 -11.31
C GLY A 128 15.88 -5.11 -10.02
N VAL A 129 15.18 -3.96 -10.00
CA VAL A 129 15.15 -3.00 -8.88
C VAL A 129 14.61 -3.65 -7.58
N GLY A 130 14.15 -4.91 -7.65
CA GLY A 130 13.96 -5.81 -6.51
C GLY A 130 12.70 -5.52 -5.71
N ALA A 131 12.20 -4.30 -5.75
CA ALA A 131 10.99 -3.89 -5.07
C ALA A 131 10.22 -2.84 -5.86
N ILE A 132 8.91 -3.04 -5.96
CA ILE A 132 7.97 -2.01 -6.42
C ILE A 132 7.65 -1.14 -5.21
N VAL A 133 7.77 0.18 -5.35
CA VAL A 133 7.44 1.11 -4.26
C VAL A 133 5.96 1.00 -3.92
N THR A 134 5.60 0.89 -2.63
CA THR A 134 4.25 0.58 -2.13
C THR A 134 3.13 1.47 -2.68
N TRP A 135 3.42 2.73 -3.02
CA TRP A 135 2.41 3.67 -3.55
C TRP A 135 2.18 3.53 -5.06
N LEU A 136 3.14 2.95 -5.79
CA LEU A 136 3.11 2.87 -7.25
C LEU A 136 1.92 2.05 -7.78
N PRO A 137 1.56 0.88 -7.20
CA PRO A 137 0.42 0.11 -7.69
C PRO A 137 -0.89 0.89 -7.60
N LEU A 138 -1.17 1.53 -6.48
CA LEU A 138 -2.40 2.32 -6.29
C LEU A 138 -2.43 3.53 -7.24
N PHE A 139 -1.29 4.18 -7.46
CA PHE A 139 -1.19 5.28 -8.42
C PHE A 139 -1.46 4.83 -9.87
N LEU A 140 -0.83 3.73 -10.29
CA LEU A 140 -1.07 3.15 -11.61
C LEU A 140 -2.53 2.74 -11.81
N PHE A 141 -3.18 2.24 -10.75
CA PHE A 141 -4.58 1.85 -10.80
C PHE A 141 -5.45 3.04 -11.22
N VAL A 142 -5.31 4.15 -10.50
CA VAL A 142 -6.11 5.35 -10.70
C VAL A 142 -5.90 5.94 -12.09
N ILE A 143 -4.65 5.98 -12.57
CA ILE A 143 -4.34 6.51 -13.90
C ILE A 143 -4.87 5.60 -15.01
N LEU A 144 -4.55 4.31 -14.98
CA LEU A 144 -5.00 3.38 -16.02
C LEU A 144 -6.51 3.35 -16.11
N PHE A 145 -7.17 3.33 -14.96
CA PHE A 145 -8.61 3.30 -14.89
C PHE A 145 -9.25 4.61 -15.35
N GLY A 146 -8.72 5.76 -14.91
CA GLY A 146 -9.18 7.08 -15.35
C GLY A 146 -9.03 7.28 -16.86
N LEU A 147 -7.83 7.02 -17.40
CA LEU A 147 -7.56 7.13 -18.84
C LEU A 147 -8.40 6.14 -19.66
N SER A 148 -8.61 4.91 -19.18
CA SER A 148 -9.38 3.92 -19.92
C SER A 148 -10.87 4.21 -19.97
N MET A 149 -11.44 4.95 -19.00
CA MET A 149 -12.81 5.43 -19.12
C MET A 149 -12.96 6.45 -20.24
N ASP A 150 -11.97 7.32 -20.44
CA ASP A 150 -12.00 8.29 -21.55
C ASP A 150 -12.03 7.57 -22.91
N TYR A 151 -11.24 6.50 -23.09
CA TYR A 151 -11.23 5.74 -24.36
C TYR A 151 -12.55 5.02 -24.70
N HIS A 152 -13.40 4.74 -23.71
CA HIS A 152 -14.70 4.10 -23.95
C HIS A 152 -15.81 5.10 -24.28
N VAL A 153 -15.61 6.37 -23.93
CA VAL A 153 -16.59 7.46 -24.15
C VAL A 153 -16.41 8.12 -25.53
N PHE A 154 -15.25 7.95 -26.18
CA PHE A 154 -14.96 8.39 -27.55
C PHE A 154 -15.10 7.26 -28.57
#